data_AF-A0A6P0ENU2-F1
#
_entry.id   AF-A0A6P0ENU2-F1
#
_cell.length_a   1.000
_cell.length_b   1.000
_cell.length_c   1.000
_cell.angle_alpha   90.00
_cell.angle_beta   90.00
_cell.angle_gamma   90.00
#
_symmetry.space_group_name_H-M   'P 1'
#
loop_
_entity.id
_entity.type
_entity.pdbx_description
1 polymer ?
#
loop_
_entity_poly.entity_id
_entity_poly.type
_entity_poly.pdbx_seq_one_letter_code
_entity_poly.pdbx_strand_id
1 'polypeptide(L)'
;MSMRPDESLQLGALYDALRTPAPMPADPRQLTGWMARLEADAALSGLISRVLNTGTATTGEVTDAQALFDRSGSAADPARVAKAYEVLLHHAE
;
A
#
# COMPACT_ATOMS: atom_id res chain seq x y z
N MET A 1 -15.05 10.99 7.07
CA MET A 1 -14.66 12.43 6.94
C MET A 1 -14.05 12.65 5.56
N SER A 2 -14.10 13.87 5.00
CA SER A 2 -13.37 14.17 3.74
C SER A 2 -11.86 14.16 3.99
N MET A 3 -11.10 13.52 3.11
CA MET A 3 -9.62 13.49 3.15
C MET A 3 -9.04 14.89 2.93
N ARG A 4 -7.93 15.20 3.61
CA ARG A 4 -7.24 16.49 3.48
C ARG A 4 -6.33 16.50 2.24
N PRO A 5 -6.06 17.67 1.63
CA PRO A 5 -5.23 17.73 0.42
C PRO A 5 -3.79 17.20 0.61
N ASP A 6 -3.21 17.39 1.80
CA ASP A 6 -1.87 16.87 2.13
C ASP A 6 -1.84 15.34 2.23
N GLU A 7 -2.88 14.73 2.78
CA GLU A 7 -3.06 13.27 2.81
C GLU A 7 -3.21 12.71 1.40
N SER A 8 -4.08 13.33 0.59
CA SER A 8 -4.29 12.94 -0.80
C SER A 8 -2.99 12.98 -1.63
N LEU A 9 -2.18 14.03 -1.47
CA LEU A 9 -0.86 14.14 -2.11
C LEU A 9 0.15 13.11 -1.60
N GLN A 10 0.17 12.82 -0.29
CA GLN A 10 1.04 11.80 0.29
C GLN A 10 0.70 10.39 -0.22
N LEU A 11 -0.58 10.05 -0.27
CA LEU A 11 -1.07 8.79 -0.81
C LEU A 11 -0.77 8.68 -2.32
N GLY A 12 -1.01 9.73 -3.10
CA GLY A 12 -0.65 9.77 -4.52
C GLY A 12 0.84 9.53 -4.76
N ALA A 13 1.71 10.24 -4.03
CA ALA A 13 3.15 10.04 -4.11
C ALA A 13 3.63 8.64 -3.65
N LEU A 14 2.84 7.93 -2.83
CA LEU A 14 3.13 6.54 -2.46
C LEU A 14 2.62 5.55 -3.52
N TYR A 15 1.42 5.75 -4.07
CA TYR A 15 0.90 5.00 -5.22
C TYR A 15 1.88 5.03 -6.41
N ASP A 16 2.48 6.19 -6.66
CA ASP A 16 3.53 6.38 -7.67
C ASP A 16 4.82 5.58 -7.40
N ALA A 17 5.18 5.37 -6.14
CA ALA A 17 6.31 4.52 -5.76
C ALA A 17 5.95 3.03 -5.88
N LEU A 18 4.79 2.62 -5.37
CA LEU A 18 4.35 1.22 -5.34
C LEU A 18 4.11 0.63 -6.73
N ARG A 19 3.72 1.45 -7.73
CA ARG A 19 3.64 0.99 -9.13
C ARG A 19 5.01 0.67 -9.77
N THR A 20 6.11 0.99 -9.09
CA THR A 20 7.49 0.79 -9.57
C THR A 20 8.14 -0.32 -8.75
N PRO A 21 7.89 -1.61 -9.10
CA PRO A 21 8.34 -2.73 -8.31
C PRO A 21 9.88 -2.82 -8.24
N ALA A 22 10.40 -3.33 -7.13
CA ALA A 22 11.80 -3.71 -7.03
C ALA A 22 12.15 -4.73 -8.14
N PRO A 23 13.37 -4.67 -8.73
CA PRO A 23 13.79 -5.61 -9.77
C PRO A 23 13.62 -7.07 -9.34
N MET A 24 13.20 -7.91 -10.28
CA MET A 24 13.08 -9.36 -10.04
C MET A 24 14.45 -9.95 -9.66
N PRO A 25 14.56 -10.73 -8.58
CA PRO A 25 15.84 -11.31 -8.18
C PRO A 25 16.30 -12.38 -9.17
N ALA A 26 17.61 -12.44 -9.42
CA ALA A 26 18.20 -13.46 -10.29
C ALA A 26 18.30 -14.84 -9.62
N ASP A 27 18.27 -14.90 -8.29
CA ASP A 27 18.27 -16.16 -7.53
C ASP A 27 16.82 -16.69 -7.38
N PRO A 28 16.50 -17.88 -7.93
CA PRO A 28 15.16 -18.46 -7.82
C PRO A 28 14.67 -18.65 -6.39
N ARG A 29 15.57 -18.81 -5.41
CA ARG A 29 15.22 -18.98 -3.99
C ARG A 29 14.61 -17.71 -3.38
N GLN A 30 14.81 -16.56 -4.00
CA GLN A 30 14.31 -15.27 -3.54
C GLN A 30 12.98 -14.89 -4.20
N LEU A 31 12.55 -15.62 -5.24
CA LEU A 31 11.33 -15.30 -6.00
C LEU A 31 10.08 -15.30 -5.12
N THR A 32 9.88 -16.29 -4.24
CA THR A 32 8.71 -16.35 -3.35
C THR A 32 8.60 -15.11 -2.46
N GLY A 33 9.71 -14.67 -1.86
CA GLY A 33 9.74 -13.47 -1.01
C GLY A 33 9.60 -12.16 -1.81
N TRP A 34 10.02 -12.15 -3.08
CA TRP A 34 9.79 -11.02 -3.99
C TRP A 34 8.32 -10.94 -4.42
N MET A 35 7.70 -12.06 -4.81
CA MET A 35 6.27 -12.13 -5.14
C MET A 35 5.40 -11.69 -3.96
N ALA A 36 5.70 -12.18 -2.74
CA ALA A 36 4.95 -11.79 -1.53
C ALA A 36 5.00 -10.27 -1.25
N ARG A 37 6.13 -9.60 -1.56
CA ARG A 37 6.24 -8.13 -1.51
C ARG A 37 5.41 -7.45 -2.59
N LEU A 38 5.45 -7.96 -3.83
CA LEU A 38 4.62 -7.43 -4.91
C LEU A 38 3.13 -7.51 -4.59
N GLU A 39 2.67 -8.61 -3.96
CA GLU A 39 1.29 -8.78 -3.54
C GLU A 39 0.88 -7.73 -2.47
N ALA A 40 1.75 -7.44 -1.50
CA ALA A 40 1.52 -6.38 -0.52
C ALA A 40 1.51 -4.97 -1.16
N ASP A 41 2.46 -4.69 -2.04
CA ASP A 41 2.56 -3.41 -2.75
C ASP A 41 1.37 -3.19 -3.71
N ALA A 42 0.90 -4.26 -4.36
CA ALA A 42 -0.30 -4.25 -5.20
C ALA A 42 -1.60 -4.05 -4.40
N ALA A 43 -1.73 -4.69 -3.23
CA ALA A 43 -2.88 -4.50 -2.35
C ALA A 43 -3.00 -3.04 -1.88
N LEU A 44 -1.89 -2.46 -1.40
CA LEU A 44 -1.86 -1.07 -0.94
C LEU A 44 -2.09 -0.06 -2.07
N SER A 45 -1.44 -0.24 -3.23
CA SER A 45 -1.64 0.65 -4.37
C SER A 45 -3.07 0.56 -4.93
N GLY A 46 -3.70 -0.62 -4.89
CA GLY A 46 -5.12 -0.82 -5.20
C GLY A 46 -6.04 -0.06 -4.24
N LEU A 47 -5.80 -0.15 -2.93
CA LEU A 47 -6.55 0.62 -1.91
C LEU A 47 -6.42 2.13 -2.11
N ILE A 48 -5.19 2.63 -2.29
CA ILE A 48 -4.94 4.05 -2.51
C ILE A 48 -5.66 4.54 -3.77
N SER A 49 -5.53 3.79 -4.88
CA SER A 49 -6.20 4.12 -6.13
C SER A 49 -7.72 4.18 -5.95
N ARG A 50 -8.32 3.23 -5.23
CA ARG A 50 -9.74 3.25 -4.90
C ARG A 50 -10.12 4.48 -4.08
N VAL A 51 -9.48 4.71 -2.93
CA VAL A 51 -9.83 5.83 -2.04
C VAL A 51 -9.69 7.18 -2.74
N LEU A 52 -8.66 7.38 -3.57
CA LEU A 52 -8.47 8.63 -4.31
C LEU A 52 -9.49 8.85 -5.45
N ASN A 53 -10.10 7.80 -6.00
CA ASN A 53 -11.05 7.91 -7.13
C ASN A 53 -12.53 7.75 -6.72
N THR A 54 -12.83 6.92 -5.71
CA THR A 54 -14.20 6.60 -5.28
C THR A 54 -14.50 7.02 -3.84
N GLY A 55 -13.50 7.47 -3.08
CA GLY A 55 -13.67 8.11 -1.76
C GLY A 55 -13.74 7.17 -0.55
N THR A 56 -13.87 5.84 -0.74
CA THR A 56 -14.04 4.89 0.37
C THR A 56 -13.22 3.61 0.22
N ALA A 57 -12.91 3.00 1.37
CA ALA A 57 -12.48 1.62 1.56
C ALA A 57 -13.03 1.15 2.91
N THR A 58 -13.29 -0.14 3.07
CA THR A 58 -13.77 -0.67 4.36
C THR A 58 -12.60 -0.88 5.33
N THR A 59 -12.88 -0.79 6.63
CA THR A 59 -11.89 -1.04 7.68
C THR A 59 -11.24 -2.42 7.52
N GLY A 60 -12.04 -3.44 7.14
CA GLY A 60 -11.57 -4.80 6.87
C GLY A 60 -10.51 -4.86 5.77
N GLU A 61 -10.80 -4.27 4.61
CA GLU A 61 -9.88 -4.25 3.46
C GLU A 61 -8.55 -3.54 3.79
N VAL A 62 -8.59 -2.46 4.56
CA VAL A 62 -7.38 -1.76 5.01
C VAL A 62 -6.58 -2.62 5.98
N THR A 63 -7.23 -3.27 6.95
CA THR A 63 -6.54 -4.17 7.91
C THR A 63 -5.97 -5.43 7.26
N ASP A 64 -6.65 -6.02 6.27
CA ASP A 64 -6.15 -7.20 5.55
C ASP A 64 -4.90 -6.87 4.70
N ALA A 65 -4.90 -5.71 4.04
CA ALA A 65 -3.74 -5.21 3.31
C ALA A 65 -2.58 -4.86 4.25
N GLN A 66 -2.85 -4.23 5.39
CA GLN A 66 -1.83 -3.97 6.40
C GLN A 66 -1.21 -5.28 6.91
N ALA A 67 -2.03 -6.30 7.19
CA ALA A 67 -1.53 -7.62 7.60
C ALA A 67 -0.71 -8.32 6.49
N LEU A 68 -0.97 -8.06 5.20
CA LEU A 68 -0.09 -8.51 4.11
C LEU A 68 1.27 -7.78 4.15
N PHE A 69 1.27 -6.47 4.34
CA PHE A 69 2.50 -5.69 4.50
C PHE A 69 3.32 -6.15 5.72
N ASP A 70 2.70 -6.38 6.87
CA ASP A 70 3.39 -6.81 8.10
C ASP A 70 4.07 -8.19 7.94
N ARG A 71 3.54 -9.06 7.07
CA ARG A 71 4.12 -10.39 6.75
C ARG A 71 5.21 -10.32 5.68
N SER A 72 5.00 -9.53 4.63
CA SER A 72 5.84 -9.56 3.42
C SER A 72 6.87 -8.43 3.34
N GLY A 73 6.60 -7.32 4.02
CA GLY A 73 7.24 -6.02 3.78
C GLY A 73 6.78 -5.35 2.48
N SER A 74 7.44 -4.25 2.14
CA SER A 74 7.24 -3.46 0.91
C SER A 74 8.60 -3.17 0.27
N ALA A 75 8.62 -2.87 -1.04
CA ALA A 75 9.78 -2.22 -1.66
C ALA A 75 9.87 -0.71 -1.37
N ALA A 76 8.77 -0.09 -0.92
CA ALA A 76 8.72 1.31 -0.51
C ALA A 76 9.21 1.51 0.93
N ASP A 77 9.47 2.78 1.29
CA ASP A 77 9.83 3.18 2.65
C ASP A 77 8.76 2.74 3.67
N PRO A 78 9.11 1.87 4.65
CA PRO A 78 8.18 1.38 5.67
C PRO A 78 7.48 2.48 6.46
N ALA A 79 8.14 3.62 6.71
CA ALA A 79 7.53 4.74 7.44
C ALA A 79 6.42 5.42 6.60
N ARG A 80 6.61 5.52 5.28
CA ARG A 80 5.58 6.04 4.36
C ARG A 80 4.42 5.06 4.22
N VAL A 81 4.69 3.76 4.21
CA VAL A 81 3.66 2.71 4.15
C VAL A 81 2.82 2.68 5.43
N ALA A 82 3.46 2.65 6.61
CA ALA A 82 2.75 2.74 7.89
C ALA A 82 1.88 4.00 7.98
N LYS A 83 2.42 5.15 7.55
CA LYS A 83 1.65 6.40 7.55
C LYS A 83 0.45 6.38 6.59
N ALA A 84 0.56 5.70 5.45
CA ALA A 84 -0.57 5.53 4.55
C ALA A 84 -1.67 4.66 5.16
N TYR A 85 -1.33 3.58 5.87
CA TYR A 85 -2.32 2.77 6.60
C TYR A 85 -3.03 3.56 7.70
N GLU A 86 -2.33 4.41 8.46
CA GLU A 86 -2.97 5.32 9.43
C GLU A 86 -4.03 6.24 8.76
N VAL A 87 -3.69 6.83 7.62
CA VAL A 87 -4.60 7.71 6.85
C VAL A 87 -5.79 6.90 6.30
N LEU A 88 -5.53 5.75 5.71
CA LEU A 88 -6.58 4.89 5.15
C LEU A 88 -7.56 4.41 6.24
N LEU A 89 -7.06 3.99 7.41
CA LEU A 89 -7.90 3.61 8.56
C LEU A 89 -8.71 4.79 9.11
N HIS A 90 -8.16 6.01 9.11
CA HIS A 90 -8.90 7.20 9.57
C HIS A 90 -10.09 7.57 8.65
N HIS A 91 -10.02 7.19 7.38
CA HIS A 91 -11.05 7.44 6.37
C HIS A 91 -11.88 6.20 6.00
N ALA A 92 -11.65 5.06 6.65
CA ALA A 92 -12.36 3.83 6.39
C ALA A 92 -13.80 3.85 6.92
N GLU A 93 -14.67 3.07 6.27
CA GLU A 93 -16.04 2.75 6.72
C GLU A 93 -16.10 1.45 7.56
#